data_AF-A0A922XAD1-F1
#
_entry.id   AF-A0A922XAD1-F1
#
_cell.length_a   1.000
_cell.length_b   1.000
_cell.length_c   1.000
_cell.angle_alpha   90.00
_cell.angle_beta   90.00
_cell.angle_gamma   90.00
#
_symmetry.space_group_name_H-M   'P 1'
#
loop_
_entity.id
_entity.type
_entity.pdbx_description
1 polymer ?
#
loop_
_entity_poly.entity_id
_entity_poly.type
_entity_poly.pdbx_seq_one_letter_code
_entity_poly.pdbx_strand_id
1 'polypeptide(L)'
;GRISQLRADARQEHATYIKLAGDMQPAPVRLTGDVSEWSEEVLLEFGGSGKLFPQLGDERTRADLLLKLFRRAQTQLSNTELQGEPSDPLLDRLNAMTPQERQRVFAEWIRSAMPWVNARFSAEFTPNSDQFKCFIGVGDVAAWRKMEAEIRASVPTGYFHGDLVSVVNTGIPGRATCYIELSGFPMTILRGLPTWRASYQIENPKIPTHLHFDSTRFRHPISPSMDELNRLADDYEWFLQAIALGVIRRKADMGDREAAFQPRGQYLFEVEPGSGEWLQIGNEFAIRSNGLPAYYREQVIAAVRNRQASLGPHQLLLLAALMRHYQLRVYEPRLETDETGAQLPSPSLPNITARRLYEAWLRRALAADPTLSNAAVDAALAAIAAWTEAVPDSAMDAYSWEVERPIDKRVVKPEILANEARAAAALEVRALGTP
;
A
#
# COMPACT_ATOMS: atom_id res chain seq x y z
N GLY A 1 -16.02 -1.47 -17.67
CA GLY A 1 -17.35 -1.03 -17.19
C GLY A 1 -17.80 -1.92 -16.04
N ARG A 2 -18.77 -1.52 -15.21
CA ARG A 2 -19.13 -2.28 -13.99
C ARG A 2 -19.57 -3.73 -14.27
N ILE A 3 -20.26 -3.96 -15.38
CA ILE A 3 -20.64 -5.32 -15.83
C ILE A 3 -19.41 -6.18 -16.15
N SER A 4 -18.34 -5.60 -16.70
CA SER A 4 -17.11 -6.36 -17.00
C SER A 4 -16.35 -6.73 -15.72
N GLN A 5 -16.43 -5.90 -14.67
CA GLN A 5 -15.87 -6.21 -13.35
C GLN A 5 -16.64 -7.35 -12.67
N LEU A 6 -17.98 -7.27 -12.63
CA LEU A 6 -18.82 -8.35 -12.11
C LEU A 6 -18.58 -9.68 -12.83
N ARG A 7 -18.40 -9.66 -14.17
CA ARG A 7 -18.05 -10.85 -14.95
C ARG A 7 -16.67 -11.41 -14.59
N ALA A 8 -15.69 -10.55 -14.31
CA ALA A 8 -14.36 -10.98 -13.91
C ALA A 8 -14.40 -11.60 -12.50
N ASP A 9 -15.08 -10.95 -11.55
CA ASP A 9 -15.23 -11.41 -10.18
C ASP A 9 -15.97 -12.75 -10.11
N ALA A 10 -17.03 -12.92 -10.91
CA ALA A 10 -17.77 -14.16 -11.02
C ALA A 10 -16.94 -15.33 -11.57
N ARG A 11 -15.77 -15.09 -12.19
CA ARG A 11 -14.88 -16.16 -12.69
C ARG A 11 -13.78 -16.55 -11.70
N GLN A 12 -13.59 -15.79 -10.62
CA GLN A 12 -12.55 -16.01 -9.62
C GLN A 12 -13.11 -16.69 -8.36
N GLU A 13 -12.22 -17.25 -7.52
CA GLU A 13 -12.57 -17.72 -6.18
C GLU A 13 -12.10 -16.68 -5.15
N HIS A 14 -12.97 -16.32 -4.20
CA HIS A 14 -12.73 -15.27 -3.21
C HIS A 14 -12.85 -15.81 -1.79
N ALA A 15 -12.16 -15.20 -0.83
CA ALA A 15 -12.24 -15.58 0.59
C ALA A 15 -13.65 -15.39 1.19
N THR A 16 -14.49 -14.55 0.58
CA THR A 16 -15.88 -14.27 0.98
C THR A 16 -16.91 -15.11 0.21
N TYR A 17 -16.47 -16.16 -0.50
CA TYR A 17 -17.33 -17.01 -1.32
C TYR A 17 -18.20 -17.93 -0.45
N ILE A 18 -19.53 -17.81 -0.59
CA ILE A 18 -20.50 -18.66 0.11
C ILE A 18 -20.91 -19.81 -0.81
N LYS A 19 -20.51 -21.04 -0.46
CA LYS A 19 -20.98 -22.26 -1.13
C LYS A 19 -22.32 -22.68 -0.53
N LEU A 20 -23.37 -22.73 -1.34
CA LEU A 20 -24.62 -23.36 -0.93
C LEU A 20 -24.45 -24.87 -1.12
N ALA A 21 -24.21 -25.60 -0.02
CA ALA A 21 -24.08 -27.06 -0.05
C ALA A 21 -25.32 -27.67 -0.69
N GLY A 22 -25.12 -28.54 -1.67
CA GLY A 22 -26.18 -29.34 -2.29
C GLY A 22 -26.11 -30.75 -1.73
N ASP A 23 -27.17 -31.20 -1.08
CA ASP A 23 -27.34 -32.62 -0.70
C ASP A 23 -27.75 -33.49 -1.90
N MET A 24 -27.83 -32.91 -3.10
CA MET A 24 -28.02 -33.68 -4.33
C MET A 24 -26.67 -34.21 -4.79
N GLN A 25 -26.41 -35.48 -4.52
CA GLN A 25 -25.52 -36.24 -5.39
C GLN A 25 -26.06 -36.10 -6.82
N PRO A 26 -25.23 -35.67 -7.81
CA PRO A 26 -25.66 -35.72 -9.20
C PRO A 26 -26.10 -37.16 -9.47
N ALA A 27 -27.30 -37.33 -10.03
CA ALA A 27 -27.78 -38.66 -10.39
C ALA A 27 -26.70 -39.32 -11.25
N PRO A 28 -26.31 -40.59 -10.99
CA PRO A 28 -25.31 -41.25 -11.81
C PRO A 28 -25.75 -41.16 -13.26
N VAL A 29 -24.84 -40.68 -14.12
CA VAL A 29 -25.08 -40.53 -15.55
C VAL A 29 -25.55 -41.89 -16.07
N ARG A 30 -26.86 -42.03 -16.33
CA ARG A 30 -27.39 -43.22 -16.99
C ARG A 30 -27.06 -43.06 -18.46
N LEU A 31 -26.17 -43.90 -18.97
CA LEU A 31 -26.02 -44.05 -20.41
C LEU A 31 -27.37 -44.53 -20.95
N THR A 32 -28.03 -43.71 -21.76
CA THR A 32 -29.28 -44.05 -22.43
C THR A 32 -28.98 -44.33 -23.90
N GLY A 33 -29.53 -45.44 -24.43
CA GLY A 33 -29.28 -45.93 -25.79
C GLY A 33 -28.67 -47.34 -25.81
N ASP A 34 -28.43 -47.89 -27.01
CA ASP A 34 -27.76 -49.19 -27.16
C ASP A 34 -26.25 -49.02 -26.97
N VAL A 35 -25.81 -49.13 -25.71
CA VAL A 35 -24.41 -49.00 -25.32
C VAL A 35 -23.53 -50.00 -26.07
N SER A 36 -24.07 -51.14 -26.51
CA SER A 36 -23.32 -52.16 -27.23
C SER A 36 -22.93 -51.68 -28.64
N GLU A 37 -23.87 -51.08 -29.37
CA GLU A 37 -23.63 -50.56 -30.72
C GLU A 37 -22.64 -49.37 -30.69
N TRP A 38 -22.79 -48.45 -29.74
CA TRP A 38 -21.83 -47.35 -29.55
C TRP A 38 -20.43 -47.86 -29.18
N SER A 39 -20.36 -48.88 -28.32
CA SER A 39 -19.07 -49.48 -27.94
C SER A 39 -18.39 -50.12 -29.13
N GLU A 40 -19.13 -50.78 -30.03
CA GLU A 40 -18.60 -51.37 -31.26
C GLU A 40 -18.12 -50.30 -32.25
N GLU A 41 -18.88 -49.22 -32.47
CA GLU A 41 -18.48 -48.11 -33.34
C GLU A 41 -17.19 -47.44 -32.86
N VAL A 42 -17.10 -47.15 -31.56
CA VAL A 42 -15.92 -46.56 -30.95
C VAL A 42 -14.74 -47.52 -31.06
N LEU A 43 -14.95 -48.82 -30.78
CA LEU A 43 -13.88 -49.81 -30.87
C LEU A 43 -13.35 -49.96 -32.31
N LEU A 44 -14.23 -49.88 -33.32
CA LEU A 44 -13.86 -49.86 -34.74
C LEU A 44 -13.12 -48.57 -35.14
N GLU A 45 -13.60 -47.40 -34.68
CA GLU A 45 -13.01 -46.08 -34.95
C GLU A 45 -11.55 -46.00 -34.44
N PHE A 46 -11.27 -46.60 -33.28
CA PHE A 46 -9.92 -46.68 -32.71
C PHE A 46 -9.09 -47.87 -33.23
N GLY A 47 -9.56 -48.54 -34.29
CA GLY A 47 -8.80 -49.56 -35.03
C GLY A 47 -8.88 -50.98 -34.44
N GLY A 48 -9.90 -51.25 -33.62
CA GLY A 48 -10.18 -52.53 -33.01
C GLY A 48 -9.29 -52.85 -31.80
N SER A 49 -9.64 -53.93 -31.10
CA SER A 49 -8.90 -54.43 -29.93
C SER A 49 -7.40 -54.63 -30.20
N GLY A 50 -7.04 -55.09 -31.41
CA GLY A 50 -5.65 -55.33 -31.80
C GLY A 50 -4.75 -54.08 -31.83
N LYS A 51 -5.31 -52.88 -32.03
CA LYS A 51 -4.54 -51.62 -31.98
C LYS A 51 -4.69 -50.88 -30.65
N LEU A 52 -5.81 -51.07 -29.97
CA LEU A 52 -6.12 -50.44 -28.68
C LEU A 52 -5.26 -51.00 -27.53
N PHE A 53 -5.15 -52.32 -27.41
CA PHE A 53 -4.46 -52.93 -26.26
C PHE A 53 -2.95 -52.59 -26.20
N PRO A 54 -2.20 -52.55 -27.31
CA PRO A 54 -0.82 -52.06 -27.30
C PRO A 54 -0.68 -50.60 -26.86
N GLN A 55 -1.63 -49.72 -27.23
CA GLN A 55 -1.64 -48.29 -26.85
C GLN A 55 -1.98 -48.05 -25.38
N LEU A 56 -2.64 -49.02 -24.73
CA LEU A 56 -2.87 -48.97 -23.28
C LEU A 56 -1.61 -49.34 -22.48
N GLY A 57 -0.60 -49.96 -23.09
CA GLY A 57 0.65 -50.35 -22.43
C GLY A 57 1.57 -49.16 -22.10
N ASP A 58 1.56 -48.12 -22.93
CA ASP A 58 2.33 -46.89 -22.71
C ASP A 58 1.46 -45.77 -22.09
N GLU A 59 1.98 -45.10 -21.06
CA GLU A 59 1.26 -44.12 -20.25
C GLU A 59 0.83 -42.90 -21.08
N ARG A 60 1.68 -42.49 -22.02
CA ARG A 60 1.46 -41.31 -22.85
C ARG A 60 0.40 -41.58 -23.92
N THR A 61 0.43 -42.74 -24.58
CA THR A 61 -0.61 -43.13 -25.52
C THR A 61 -1.94 -43.45 -24.82
N ARG A 62 -1.90 -43.98 -23.59
CA ARG A 62 -3.09 -44.22 -22.77
C ARG A 62 -3.81 -42.91 -22.43
N ALA A 63 -3.08 -41.88 -22.02
CA ALA A 63 -3.66 -40.58 -21.71
C ALA A 63 -4.31 -39.93 -22.95
N ASP A 64 -3.68 -40.03 -24.12
CA ASP A 64 -4.22 -39.50 -25.37
C ASP A 64 -5.48 -40.26 -25.82
N LEU A 65 -5.51 -41.59 -25.64
CA LEU A 65 -6.69 -42.42 -25.90
C LEU A 65 -7.86 -42.06 -24.99
N LEU A 66 -7.62 -41.90 -23.68
CA LEU A 66 -8.64 -41.49 -22.71
C LEU A 66 -9.23 -40.13 -23.05
N LEU A 67 -8.38 -39.18 -23.48
CA LEU A 67 -8.84 -37.85 -23.86
C LEU A 67 -9.73 -37.86 -25.11
N LYS A 68 -9.41 -38.72 -26.09
CA LYS A 68 -10.21 -38.93 -27.31
C LYS A 68 -11.55 -39.59 -26.98
N LEU A 69 -11.55 -40.63 -26.15
CA LEU A 69 -12.77 -41.28 -25.65
C LEU A 69 -13.66 -40.31 -24.87
N PHE A 70 -13.07 -39.49 -24.01
CA PHE A 70 -13.79 -38.48 -23.24
C PHE A 70 -14.48 -37.46 -24.14
N ARG A 71 -13.78 -36.91 -25.15
CA ARG A 71 -14.38 -35.99 -26.13
C ARG A 71 -15.51 -36.65 -26.92
N ARG A 72 -15.37 -37.92 -27.29
CA ARG A 72 -16.40 -38.66 -28.01
C ARG A 72 -17.65 -38.89 -27.15
N ALA A 73 -17.47 -39.26 -25.88
CA ALA A 73 -18.56 -39.38 -24.91
C ALA A 73 -19.26 -38.05 -24.65
N GLN A 74 -18.49 -36.96 -24.56
CA GLN A 74 -19.03 -35.61 -24.39
C GLN A 74 -19.88 -35.17 -25.60
N THR A 75 -19.53 -35.60 -26.81
CA THR A 75 -20.30 -35.30 -28.03
C THR A 75 -21.66 -36.03 -28.04
N GLN A 76 -21.71 -37.28 -27.55
CA GLN A 76 -22.97 -38.03 -27.40
C GLN A 76 -23.89 -37.43 -26.33
N LEU A 77 -23.32 -37.03 -25.18
CA LEU A 77 -24.05 -36.31 -24.14
C LEU A 77 -24.63 -35.00 -24.67
N SER A 78 -23.83 -34.23 -25.43
CA SER A 78 -24.26 -32.94 -26.00
C SER A 78 -25.41 -33.06 -27.01
N ASN A 79 -25.49 -34.16 -27.77
CA ASN A 79 -26.57 -34.37 -28.72
C ASN A 79 -27.90 -34.77 -28.07
N THR A 80 -27.87 -35.30 -26.85
CA THR A 80 -29.06 -35.82 -26.17
C THR A 80 -29.68 -34.79 -25.21
N GLU A 81 -28.90 -33.79 -24.76
CA GLU A 81 -29.35 -32.72 -23.84
C GLU A 81 -30.04 -31.52 -24.53
N LEU A 82 -30.24 -31.54 -25.85
CA LEU A 82 -30.81 -30.42 -26.64
C LEU A 82 -32.33 -30.19 -26.49
N GLN A 83 -33.02 -30.76 -25.49
CA GLN A 83 -34.48 -30.60 -25.32
C GLN A 83 -34.94 -29.74 -24.12
N GLY A 84 -34.05 -29.01 -23.45
CA GLY A 84 -34.45 -27.95 -22.51
C GLY A 84 -33.34 -26.93 -22.30
N GLU A 85 -33.69 -25.64 -22.24
CA GLU A 85 -32.72 -24.62 -21.81
C GLU A 85 -32.20 -24.99 -20.41
N PRO A 86 -30.87 -25.07 -20.20
CA PRO A 86 -30.32 -25.45 -18.91
C PRO A 86 -30.69 -24.39 -17.86
N SER A 87 -31.46 -24.81 -16.84
CA SER A 87 -31.84 -23.96 -15.72
C SER A 87 -30.61 -23.54 -14.91
N ASP A 88 -30.61 -22.31 -14.37
CA ASP A 88 -29.51 -21.80 -13.55
C ASP A 88 -29.42 -22.63 -12.25
N PRO A 89 -28.34 -23.40 -12.03
CA PRO A 89 -28.26 -24.35 -10.92
C PRO A 89 -28.25 -23.66 -9.55
N LEU A 90 -27.80 -22.41 -9.47
CA LEU A 90 -27.89 -21.61 -8.26
C LEU A 90 -29.35 -21.21 -7.98
N LEU A 91 -30.07 -20.81 -9.02
CA LEU A 91 -31.46 -20.41 -8.90
C LEU A 91 -32.34 -21.61 -8.52
N ASP A 92 -32.11 -22.79 -9.09
CA ASP A 92 -32.79 -24.04 -8.72
C ASP A 92 -32.56 -24.37 -7.24
N ARG A 93 -31.32 -24.23 -6.77
CA ARG A 93 -31.00 -24.46 -5.36
C ARG A 93 -31.72 -23.46 -4.44
N LEU A 94 -31.75 -22.19 -4.80
CA LEU A 94 -32.49 -21.18 -4.04
C LEU A 94 -34.00 -21.48 -4.03
N ASN A 95 -34.58 -21.90 -5.15
CA ASN A 95 -36.01 -22.28 -5.19
C ASN A 95 -36.33 -23.47 -4.29
N ALA A 96 -35.39 -24.40 -4.11
CA ALA A 96 -35.55 -25.56 -3.23
C ALA A 96 -35.43 -25.22 -1.73
N MET A 97 -34.93 -24.03 -1.38
CA MET A 97 -34.86 -23.55 0.01
C MET A 97 -36.19 -22.97 0.46
N THR A 98 -36.44 -22.99 1.77
CA THR A 98 -37.56 -22.25 2.36
C THR A 98 -37.33 -20.72 2.25
N PRO A 99 -38.40 -19.89 2.27
CA PRO A 99 -38.24 -18.43 2.24
C PRO A 99 -37.36 -17.89 3.37
N GLN A 100 -37.43 -18.51 4.56
CA GLN A 100 -36.61 -18.09 5.71
C GLN A 100 -35.12 -18.39 5.49
N GLU A 101 -34.78 -19.53 4.87
CA GLU A 101 -33.40 -19.87 4.52
C GLU A 101 -32.86 -18.95 3.43
N ARG A 102 -33.66 -18.67 2.40
CA ARG A 102 -33.31 -17.70 1.36
C ARG A 102 -33.03 -16.32 1.93
N GLN A 103 -33.89 -15.83 2.83
CA GLN A 103 -33.69 -14.53 3.49
C GLN A 103 -32.38 -14.49 4.27
N ARG A 104 -32.01 -15.56 4.99
CA ARG A 104 -30.73 -15.63 5.70
C ARG A 104 -29.54 -15.60 4.73
N VAL A 105 -29.61 -16.34 3.63
CA VAL A 105 -28.57 -16.36 2.58
C VAL A 105 -28.42 -14.98 1.95
N PHE A 106 -29.52 -14.33 1.56
CA PHE A 106 -29.49 -13.00 0.96
C PHE A 106 -28.97 -11.94 1.94
N ALA A 107 -29.40 -11.97 3.21
CA ALA A 107 -28.91 -11.04 4.23
C ALA A 107 -27.41 -11.21 4.49
N GLU A 108 -26.92 -12.45 4.55
CA GLU A 108 -25.49 -12.73 4.75
C GLU A 108 -24.65 -12.30 3.55
N TRP A 109 -25.14 -12.56 2.35
CA TRP A 109 -24.50 -12.15 1.10
C TRP A 109 -24.37 -10.63 0.99
N ILE A 110 -25.43 -9.89 1.30
CA ILE A 110 -25.45 -8.42 1.27
C ILE A 110 -24.55 -7.85 2.37
N ARG A 111 -24.62 -8.37 3.60
CA ARG A 111 -23.75 -7.90 4.71
C ARG A 111 -22.28 -8.17 4.44
N SER A 112 -21.93 -9.31 3.84
CA SER A 112 -20.55 -9.63 3.45
C SER A 112 -19.99 -8.64 2.43
N ALA A 113 -20.85 -8.06 1.57
CA ALA A 113 -20.45 -7.01 0.65
C ALA A 113 -20.35 -5.63 1.32
N MET A 114 -20.94 -5.43 2.50
CA MET A 114 -21.04 -4.15 3.22
C MET A 114 -20.28 -4.16 4.57
N PRO A 115 -18.93 -4.21 4.57
CA PRO A 115 -18.16 -4.28 5.82
C PRO A 115 -18.34 -3.05 6.73
N TRP A 116 -18.86 -1.93 6.20
CA TRP A 116 -19.15 -0.69 6.92
C TRP A 116 -20.56 -0.59 7.49
N VAL A 117 -21.44 -1.58 7.33
CA VAL A 117 -22.85 -1.45 7.78
C VAL A 117 -22.98 -1.26 9.30
N ASN A 118 -21.98 -1.71 10.06
CA ASN A 118 -21.87 -1.53 11.50
C ASN A 118 -21.04 -0.28 11.90
N ALA A 119 -20.54 0.49 10.93
CA ALA A 119 -19.83 1.72 11.22
C ALA A 119 -20.83 2.76 11.77
N ARG A 120 -20.54 3.29 12.95
CA ARG A 120 -21.28 4.44 13.48
C ARG A 120 -20.82 5.69 12.73
N PHE A 121 -21.55 6.08 11.70
CA PHE A 121 -21.41 7.41 11.10
C PHE A 121 -21.77 8.44 12.19
N SER A 122 -20.87 9.39 12.46
CA SER A 122 -21.02 10.37 13.54
C SER A 122 -22.17 11.34 13.26
N ALA A 123 -22.63 12.07 14.28
CA ALA A 123 -23.71 13.07 14.15
C ALA A 123 -23.42 14.17 13.10
N GLU A 124 -22.16 14.34 12.69
CA GLU A 124 -21.72 15.34 11.72
C GLU A 124 -21.90 14.89 10.26
N PHE A 125 -22.12 13.59 9.98
CA PHE A 125 -22.28 13.11 8.63
C PHE A 125 -23.12 11.84 8.52
N THR A 126 -24.15 11.92 7.69
CA THR A 126 -25.03 10.81 7.31
C THR A 126 -24.94 10.62 5.79
N PRO A 127 -24.53 9.44 5.28
CA PRO A 127 -24.52 9.19 3.85
C PRO A 127 -25.91 9.35 3.22
N ASN A 128 -25.97 10.00 2.06
CA ASN A 128 -27.19 10.08 1.26
C ASN A 128 -27.40 8.79 0.46
N SER A 129 -28.66 8.50 0.11
CA SER A 129 -29.04 7.28 -0.62
C SER A 129 -28.40 7.16 -2.01
N ASP A 130 -28.11 8.29 -2.68
CA ASP A 130 -27.49 8.35 -4.01
C ASP A 130 -25.99 8.01 -4.02
N GLN A 131 -25.35 8.01 -2.85
CA GLN A 131 -23.93 7.69 -2.68
C GLN A 131 -23.65 6.19 -2.66
N PHE A 132 -24.69 5.39 -2.43
CA PHE A 132 -24.62 3.93 -2.47
C PHE A 132 -25.05 3.40 -3.83
N LYS A 133 -24.28 2.46 -4.37
CA LYS A 133 -24.69 1.71 -5.56
C LYS A 133 -24.41 0.24 -5.33
N CYS A 134 -25.46 -0.58 -5.34
CA CYS A 134 -25.39 -2.02 -5.13
C CYS A 134 -25.84 -2.75 -6.40
N PHE A 135 -24.99 -3.61 -6.93
CA PHE A 135 -25.24 -4.41 -8.11
C PHE A 135 -25.14 -5.89 -7.76
N ILE A 136 -26.16 -6.65 -8.17
CA ILE A 136 -26.17 -8.10 -8.06
C ILE A 136 -26.08 -8.67 -9.47
N GLY A 137 -24.91 -9.22 -9.81
CA GLY A 137 -24.66 -9.88 -11.08
C GLY A 137 -25.13 -11.32 -11.07
N VAL A 138 -26.01 -11.69 -12.02
CA VAL A 138 -26.60 -13.04 -12.17
C VAL A 138 -26.53 -13.54 -13.61
N GLY A 139 -26.65 -14.85 -13.82
CA GLY A 139 -26.61 -15.48 -15.14
C GLY A 139 -27.72 -14.97 -16.09
N ASP A 140 -28.97 -14.96 -15.61
CA ASP A 140 -30.12 -14.41 -16.33
C ASP A 140 -31.02 -13.58 -15.41
N VAL A 141 -31.21 -12.30 -15.77
CA VAL A 141 -32.05 -11.37 -14.99
C VAL A 141 -33.52 -11.76 -15.06
N ALA A 142 -33.99 -12.29 -16.20
CA ALA A 142 -35.40 -12.64 -16.36
C ALA A 142 -35.79 -13.78 -15.41
N ALA A 143 -34.98 -14.83 -15.33
CA ALA A 143 -35.16 -15.94 -14.40
C ALA A 143 -35.11 -15.50 -12.91
N TRP A 144 -34.29 -14.51 -12.58
CA TRP A 144 -34.08 -14.02 -11.22
C TRP A 144 -35.12 -13.00 -10.72
N ARG A 145 -36.01 -12.48 -11.59
CA ARG A 145 -37.05 -11.49 -11.21
C ARG A 145 -37.89 -11.89 -9.99
N LYS A 146 -38.22 -13.18 -9.87
CA LYS A 146 -39.02 -13.72 -8.75
C LYS A 146 -38.33 -13.60 -7.39
N MET A 147 -37.00 -13.53 -7.36
CA MET A 147 -36.20 -13.42 -6.13
C MET A 147 -35.92 -11.97 -5.73
N GLU A 148 -36.18 -11.00 -6.61
CA GLU A 148 -35.79 -9.61 -6.44
C GLU A 148 -36.42 -8.97 -5.20
N ALA A 149 -37.70 -9.25 -4.94
CA ALA A 149 -38.39 -8.73 -3.75
C ALA A 149 -37.77 -9.26 -2.45
N GLU A 150 -37.41 -10.54 -2.39
CA GLU A 150 -36.77 -11.16 -1.23
C GLU A 150 -35.35 -10.61 -1.00
N ILE A 151 -34.60 -10.37 -2.09
CA ILE A 151 -33.28 -9.75 -2.03
C ILE A 151 -33.38 -8.32 -1.49
N ARG A 152 -34.30 -7.50 -2.01
CA ARG A 152 -34.51 -6.12 -1.56
C ARG A 152 -34.95 -6.06 -0.10
N ALA A 153 -35.79 -7.00 0.34
CA ALA A 153 -36.22 -7.11 1.74
C ALA A 153 -35.11 -7.60 2.70
N SER A 154 -34.04 -8.20 2.16
CA SER A 154 -32.90 -8.69 2.95
C SER A 154 -31.83 -7.61 3.19
N VAL A 155 -32.05 -6.41 2.66
CA VAL A 155 -31.16 -5.25 2.88
C VAL A 155 -31.27 -4.76 4.33
N PRO A 156 -30.13 -4.52 5.02
CA PRO A 156 -30.14 -3.97 6.38
C PRO A 156 -30.86 -2.62 6.48
N THR A 157 -31.62 -2.41 7.55
CA THR A 157 -32.31 -1.14 7.82
C THR A 157 -31.32 -0.06 8.26
N GLY A 158 -31.39 1.13 7.67
CA GLY A 158 -30.45 2.22 7.94
C GLY A 158 -30.32 3.19 6.76
N TYR A 159 -29.09 3.61 6.44
CA TYR A 159 -28.78 4.57 5.37
C TYR A 159 -28.85 3.99 3.94
N PHE A 160 -28.91 2.66 3.83
CA PHE A 160 -29.02 1.94 2.56
C PHE A 160 -30.39 1.27 2.49
N HIS A 161 -31.02 1.29 1.31
CA HIS A 161 -32.38 0.83 1.10
C HIS A 161 -32.46 -0.17 -0.05
N GLY A 162 -33.44 -1.08 0.02
CA GLY A 162 -33.68 -2.11 -1.00
C GLY A 162 -33.79 -1.55 -2.41
N ASP A 163 -34.33 -0.35 -2.60
CA ASP A 163 -34.52 0.30 -3.91
C ASP A 163 -33.20 0.61 -4.62
N LEU A 164 -32.09 0.72 -3.88
CA LEU A 164 -30.76 1.00 -4.41
C LEU A 164 -30.05 -0.26 -4.96
N VAL A 165 -30.66 -1.44 -4.82
CA VAL A 165 -30.16 -2.70 -5.38
C VAL A 165 -30.59 -2.81 -6.85
N SER A 166 -29.62 -3.12 -7.72
CA SER A 166 -29.86 -3.38 -9.14
C SER A 166 -29.39 -4.78 -9.52
N VAL A 167 -30.28 -5.60 -10.06
CA VAL A 167 -29.93 -6.93 -10.59
C VAL A 167 -29.51 -6.80 -12.05
N VAL A 168 -28.33 -7.31 -12.41
CA VAL A 168 -27.71 -7.15 -13.73
C VAL A 168 -27.22 -8.47 -14.31
N ASN A 169 -27.24 -8.59 -15.63
CA ASN A 169 -26.86 -9.81 -16.33
C ASN A 169 -25.32 -9.92 -16.49
N THR A 170 -24.72 -10.93 -15.88
CA THR A 170 -23.31 -11.30 -16.07
C THR A 170 -23.12 -12.41 -17.09
N GLY A 171 -24.13 -13.25 -17.33
CA GLY A 171 -24.10 -14.36 -18.27
C GLY A 171 -23.37 -15.60 -17.75
N ILE A 172 -23.12 -15.68 -16.43
CA ILE A 172 -22.44 -16.80 -15.79
C ILE A 172 -23.48 -17.55 -14.94
N PRO A 173 -24.01 -18.71 -15.40
CA PRO A 173 -24.97 -19.50 -14.62
C PRO A 173 -24.29 -20.13 -13.40
N GLY A 174 -25.08 -20.42 -12.37
CA GLY A 174 -24.60 -21.06 -11.14
C GLY A 174 -23.82 -20.14 -10.19
N ARG A 175 -23.69 -18.85 -10.52
CA ARG A 175 -22.99 -17.86 -9.69
C ARG A 175 -23.77 -16.57 -9.60
N ALA A 176 -23.73 -15.96 -8.42
CA ALA A 176 -24.21 -14.60 -8.21
C ALA A 176 -23.13 -13.79 -7.48
N THR A 177 -22.90 -12.56 -7.94
CA THR A 177 -21.88 -11.67 -7.38
C THR A 177 -22.55 -10.40 -6.89
N CYS A 178 -22.40 -10.08 -5.60
CA CYS A 178 -22.86 -8.80 -5.04
C CYS A 178 -21.67 -7.86 -4.98
N TYR A 179 -21.81 -6.72 -5.65
CA TYR A 179 -20.87 -5.62 -5.62
C TYR A 179 -21.56 -4.41 -5.04
N ILE A 180 -20.96 -3.77 -4.05
CA ILE A 180 -21.41 -2.49 -3.55
C ILE A 180 -20.26 -1.51 -3.56
N GLU A 181 -20.55 -0.31 -4.04
CA GLU A 181 -19.67 0.83 -3.93
C GLU A 181 -20.33 1.91 -3.08
N LEU A 182 -19.47 2.61 -2.37
CA LEU A 182 -19.80 3.74 -1.53
C LEU A 182 -18.94 4.91 -2.00
N SER A 183 -19.56 5.93 -2.59
CA SER A 183 -18.85 6.97 -3.38
C SER A 183 -19.05 8.38 -2.81
N GLY A 184 -18.04 9.25 -2.96
CA GLY A 184 -18.10 10.64 -2.49
C GLY A 184 -17.73 10.85 -1.02
N PHE A 185 -16.84 10.02 -0.48
CA PHE A 185 -16.44 10.07 0.94
C PHE A 185 -15.25 10.99 1.15
N PRO A 186 -15.36 12.00 2.03
CA PRO A 186 -14.19 12.70 2.53
C PRO A 186 -13.32 11.69 3.30
N MET A 187 -12.04 11.57 2.95
CA MET A 187 -11.10 10.66 3.63
C MET A 187 -10.99 10.94 5.14
N THR A 188 -11.36 12.15 5.58
CA THR A 188 -11.43 12.54 6.98
C THR A 188 -12.52 11.81 7.78
N ILE A 189 -13.58 11.32 7.14
CA ILE A 189 -14.67 10.58 7.79
C ILE A 189 -14.30 9.10 7.95
N LEU A 190 -13.52 8.55 7.03
CA LEU A 190 -12.96 7.19 7.14
C LEU A 190 -11.93 7.04 8.27
N ARG A 191 -11.54 8.16 8.91
CA ARG A 191 -10.63 8.19 10.07
C ARG A 191 -11.09 7.32 11.23
N GLY A 192 -12.40 7.17 11.40
CA GLY A 192 -13.00 6.39 12.49
C GLY A 192 -12.99 4.88 12.27
N LEU A 193 -12.56 4.39 11.09
CA LEU A 193 -12.53 2.96 10.77
C LEU A 193 -11.17 2.37 11.16
N PRO A 194 -11.10 1.46 12.17
CA PRO A 194 -9.84 0.96 12.72
C PRO A 194 -8.91 0.30 11.68
N THR A 195 -9.48 -0.27 10.62
CA THR A 195 -8.75 -1.04 9.60
C THR A 195 -8.52 -0.29 8.30
N TRP A 196 -9.02 0.95 8.17
CA TRP A 196 -8.90 1.70 6.91
C TRP A 196 -7.45 2.02 6.56
N ARG A 197 -6.60 2.38 7.53
CA ARG A 197 -5.18 2.67 7.27
C ARG A 197 -4.44 1.46 6.74
N ALA A 198 -4.62 0.30 7.38
CA ALA A 198 -4.00 -0.95 6.94
C ALA A 198 -4.52 -1.33 5.53
N SER A 199 -5.83 -1.21 5.30
CA SER A 199 -6.43 -1.46 3.99
C SER A 199 -5.89 -0.50 2.92
N TYR A 200 -5.79 0.78 3.25
CA TYR A 200 -5.21 1.80 2.39
C TYR A 200 -3.73 1.49 2.08
N GLN A 201 -2.92 1.09 3.07
CA GLN A 201 -1.51 0.73 2.87
C GLN A 201 -1.34 -0.55 2.03
N ILE A 202 -2.26 -1.51 2.14
CA ILE A 202 -2.27 -2.74 1.35
C ILE A 202 -2.74 -2.47 -0.09
N GLU A 203 -3.78 -1.65 -0.25
CA GLU A 203 -4.44 -1.43 -1.54
C GLU A 203 -3.78 -0.33 -2.37
N ASN A 204 -3.27 0.75 -1.76
CA ASN A 204 -2.65 1.85 -2.49
C ASN A 204 -1.49 1.43 -3.43
N PRO A 205 -0.61 0.47 -3.06
CA PRO A 205 0.40 -0.06 -3.97
C PRO A 205 -0.18 -0.88 -5.13
N LYS A 206 -1.36 -1.50 -4.96
CA LYS A 206 -2.02 -2.33 -5.98
C LYS A 206 -2.88 -1.50 -6.92
N ILE A 207 -3.64 -0.57 -6.35
CA ILE A 207 -4.57 0.33 -7.03
C ILE A 207 -4.33 1.71 -6.41
N PRO A 208 -3.67 2.64 -7.15
CA PRO A 208 -3.37 3.96 -6.63
C PRO A 208 -4.63 4.66 -6.13
N THR A 209 -4.68 4.89 -4.83
CA THR A 209 -5.79 5.60 -4.18
C THR A 209 -5.68 7.11 -4.39
N HIS A 210 -4.51 7.57 -4.82
CA HIS A 210 -4.24 8.93 -5.27
C HIS A 210 -3.96 8.94 -6.76
N LEU A 211 -4.65 9.83 -7.50
CA LEU A 211 -4.47 10.01 -8.94
C LEU A 211 -3.41 11.08 -9.28
N HIS A 212 -2.73 11.62 -8.27
CA HIS A 212 -1.69 12.63 -8.44
C HIS A 212 -0.31 11.97 -8.53
N PHE A 213 0.52 12.43 -9.45
CA PHE A 213 1.86 11.89 -9.72
C PHE A 213 2.79 11.93 -8.48
N ASP A 214 2.59 12.93 -7.61
CA ASP A 214 3.27 13.04 -6.33
C ASP A 214 2.28 12.72 -5.20
N SER A 215 2.26 11.46 -4.78
CA SER A 215 1.42 10.97 -3.70
C SER A 215 1.94 11.37 -2.31
N THR A 216 3.18 11.83 -2.20
CA THR A 216 3.81 12.18 -0.91
C THR A 216 3.28 13.48 -0.32
N ARG A 217 2.57 14.28 -1.13
CA ARG A 217 1.87 15.50 -0.71
C ARG A 217 0.64 15.23 0.13
N PHE A 218 0.06 14.04 0.03
CA PHE A 218 -1.15 13.69 0.76
C PHE A 218 -0.75 13.09 2.11
N ARG A 219 -1.18 13.73 3.18
CA ARG A 219 -1.03 13.15 4.52
C ARG A 219 -1.94 11.93 4.66
N HIS A 220 -1.48 10.93 5.41
CA HIS A 220 -2.33 9.80 5.77
C HIS A 220 -3.61 10.30 6.45
N PRO A 221 -4.77 9.76 6.07
CA PRO A 221 -6.03 10.23 6.62
C PRO A 221 -6.12 9.97 8.12
N ILE A 222 -5.57 8.87 8.65
CA ILE A 222 -5.65 8.50 10.07
C ILE A 222 -4.43 9.00 10.83
N SER A 223 -4.64 9.61 12.01
CA SER A 223 -3.57 9.94 12.96
C SER A 223 -2.90 8.64 13.44
N PRO A 224 -1.56 8.50 13.38
CA PRO A 224 -0.88 7.30 13.87
C PRO A 224 -1.12 7.08 15.38
N SER A 225 -0.99 5.85 15.85
CA SER A 225 -0.98 5.56 17.29
C SER A 225 0.26 6.16 17.96
N MET A 226 0.28 6.26 19.30
CA MET A 226 1.47 6.76 20.02
C MET A 226 2.72 5.92 19.75
N ASP A 227 2.59 4.59 19.69
CA ASP A 227 3.71 3.69 19.38
C ASP A 227 4.22 3.87 17.95
N GLU A 228 3.30 4.11 17.01
CA GLU A 228 3.67 4.42 15.62
C GLU A 228 4.33 5.78 15.50
N LEU A 229 3.83 6.80 16.21
CA LEU A 229 4.45 8.12 16.26
C LEU A 229 5.88 8.04 16.78
N ASN A 230 6.12 7.26 17.84
CA ASN A 230 7.46 7.03 18.37
C ASN A 230 8.36 6.36 17.34
N ARG A 231 7.89 5.29 16.68
CA ARG A 231 8.65 4.59 15.63
C ARG A 231 8.99 5.51 14.45
N LEU A 232 8.02 6.33 14.00
CA LEU A 232 8.22 7.28 12.91
C LEU A 232 9.22 8.38 13.31
N ALA A 233 9.16 8.85 14.55
CA ALA A 233 10.11 9.83 15.07
C ALA A 233 11.53 9.24 15.15
N ASP A 234 11.67 7.97 15.55
CA ASP A 234 12.95 7.26 15.58
C ASP A 234 13.53 7.06 14.17
N ASP A 235 12.71 6.59 13.23
CA ASP A 235 13.12 6.42 11.83
C ASP A 235 13.51 7.75 11.18
N TYR A 236 12.78 8.82 11.48
CA TYR A 236 13.09 10.16 11.01
C TYR A 236 14.40 10.69 11.60
N GLU A 237 14.69 10.40 12.87
CA GLU A 237 15.98 10.69 13.46
C GLU A 237 17.11 9.93 12.76
N TRP A 238 16.95 8.63 12.46
CA TRP A 238 17.95 7.87 11.69
C TRP A 238 18.17 8.45 10.31
N PHE A 239 17.10 8.86 9.63
CA PHE A 239 17.16 9.54 8.34
C PHE A 239 17.98 10.84 8.41
N LEU A 240 17.74 11.70 9.41
CA LEU A 240 18.46 12.97 9.54
C LEU A 240 19.95 12.75 9.83
N GLN A 241 20.28 11.76 10.66
CA GLN A 241 21.66 11.34 10.91
C GLN A 241 22.32 10.78 9.64
N ALA A 242 21.58 9.99 8.85
CA ALA A 242 22.08 9.43 7.60
C ALA A 242 22.42 10.51 6.57
N ILE A 243 21.63 11.59 6.49
CA ILE A 243 21.96 12.76 5.66
C ILE A 243 23.24 13.41 6.18
N ALA A 244 23.30 13.74 7.47
CA ALA A 244 24.41 14.47 8.07
C ALA A 244 25.76 13.76 7.89
N LEU A 245 25.74 12.42 7.97
CA LEU A 245 26.92 11.57 7.80
C LEU A 245 27.21 11.20 6.34
N GLY A 246 26.36 11.60 5.39
CA GLY A 246 26.49 11.23 3.98
C GLY A 246 26.27 9.74 3.69
N VAL A 247 25.52 9.03 4.56
CA VAL A 247 25.10 7.64 4.34
C VAL A 247 24.02 7.58 3.25
N ILE A 248 23.15 8.59 3.25
CA ILE A 248 22.19 8.82 2.18
C ILE A 248 22.47 10.17 1.54
N ARG A 249 22.18 10.29 0.25
CA ARG A 249 22.40 11.52 -0.52
C ARG A 249 21.16 11.88 -1.30
N ARG A 250 20.93 13.17 -1.49
CA ARG A 250 19.83 13.64 -2.33
C ARG A 250 20.13 13.29 -3.79
N LYS A 251 19.14 12.74 -4.50
CA LYS A 251 19.19 12.52 -5.94
C LYS A 251 19.18 13.88 -6.63
N ALA A 252 20.13 14.11 -7.54
CA ALA A 252 20.13 15.31 -8.37
C ALA A 252 18.90 15.31 -9.30
N ASP A 253 18.22 16.45 -9.41
CA ASP A 253 17.14 16.61 -10.37
C ASP A 253 17.75 16.90 -11.76
N MET A 254 17.97 15.84 -12.54
CA MET A 254 18.62 15.93 -13.86
C MET A 254 17.67 16.42 -14.96
N GLY A 255 16.44 16.84 -14.62
CA GLY A 255 15.45 17.29 -15.61
C GLY A 255 14.95 16.19 -16.55
N ASP A 256 15.24 14.93 -16.23
CA ASP A 256 14.85 13.78 -17.04
C ASP A 256 13.33 13.62 -17.08
N ARG A 257 12.82 13.15 -18.22
CA ARG A 257 11.38 12.91 -18.44
C ARG A 257 10.77 11.95 -17.41
N GLU A 258 11.56 11.03 -16.86
CA GLU A 258 11.16 10.12 -15.77
C GLU A 258 10.99 10.84 -14.42
N ALA A 259 11.71 11.94 -14.18
CA ALA A 259 11.58 12.74 -12.96
C ALA A 259 10.21 13.46 -12.89
N ALA A 260 9.52 13.64 -14.03
CA ALA A 260 8.19 14.25 -14.06
C ALA A 260 7.09 13.36 -13.42
N PHE A 261 7.31 12.05 -13.32
CA PHE A 261 6.33 11.08 -12.80
C PHE A 261 6.72 10.50 -11.43
N GLN A 262 7.75 11.05 -10.78
CA GLN A 262 8.18 10.67 -9.44
C GLN A 262 8.02 11.86 -8.48
N PRO A 263 7.70 11.63 -7.19
CA PRO A 263 7.79 12.67 -6.17
C PRO A 263 9.18 13.31 -6.18
N ARG A 264 9.26 14.64 -6.10
CA ARG A 264 10.54 15.35 -6.08
C ARG A 264 11.29 15.14 -4.77
N GLY A 265 12.60 15.43 -4.78
CA GLY A 265 13.45 15.39 -3.58
C GLY A 265 13.79 13.98 -3.10
N GLN A 266 13.93 13.03 -4.02
CA GLN A 266 14.28 11.64 -3.68
C GLN A 266 15.66 11.56 -3.02
N TYR A 267 15.78 10.68 -2.02
CA TYR A 267 17.06 10.31 -1.42
C TYR A 267 17.50 8.94 -1.91
N LEU A 268 18.81 8.77 -1.99
CA LEU A 268 19.49 7.57 -2.44
C LEU A 268 20.30 6.95 -1.31
N PHE A 269 20.30 5.63 -1.25
CA PHE A 269 21.14 4.81 -0.37
C PHE A 269 21.96 3.84 -1.21
N GLU A 270 23.24 3.67 -0.83
CA GLU A 270 24.12 2.69 -1.44
C GLU A 270 24.06 1.40 -0.62
N VAL A 271 23.52 0.33 -1.21
CA VAL A 271 23.25 -0.93 -0.49
C VAL A 271 24.53 -1.60 -0.02
N GLU A 272 25.52 -1.68 -0.91
CA GLU A 272 26.85 -2.18 -0.61
C GLU A 272 27.84 -1.01 -0.70
N PRO A 273 28.49 -0.60 0.41
CA PRO A 273 29.39 0.54 0.41
C PRO A 273 30.49 0.42 -0.65
N GLY A 274 30.58 1.40 -1.55
CA GLY A 274 31.56 1.42 -2.63
C GLY A 274 31.18 0.62 -3.89
N SER A 275 30.00 -0.01 -3.92
CA SER A 275 29.48 -0.66 -5.14
C SER A 275 29.17 0.33 -6.27
N GLY A 276 28.87 1.58 -5.94
CA GLY A 276 28.35 2.57 -6.88
C GLY A 276 26.87 2.36 -7.22
N GLU A 277 26.18 1.39 -6.62
CA GLU A 277 24.76 1.11 -6.85
C GLU A 277 23.88 1.87 -5.86
N TRP A 278 23.26 2.96 -6.35
CA TRP A 278 22.44 3.85 -5.52
C TRP A 278 20.94 3.62 -5.78
N LEU A 279 20.22 3.21 -4.74
CA LEU A 279 18.80 2.91 -4.79
C LEU A 279 17.98 4.01 -4.10
N GLN A 280 16.80 4.30 -4.65
CA GLN A 280 15.90 5.31 -4.09
C GLN A 280 15.24 4.79 -2.81
N ILE A 281 15.23 5.61 -1.76
CA ILE A 281 14.60 5.29 -0.47
C ILE A 281 13.40 6.18 -0.14
N GLY A 282 13.00 7.07 -1.06
CA GLY A 282 11.91 8.02 -0.86
C GLY A 282 12.41 9.45 -0.63
N ASN A 283 11.48 10.40 -0.64
CA ASN A 283 11.72 11.79 -0.23
C ASN A 283 11.39 11.97 1.25
N GLU A 284 11.71 13.14 1.82
CA GLU A 284 11.50 13.40 3.25
C GLU A 284 10.03 13.29 3.68
N PHE A 285 9.08 13.71 2.84
CA PHE A 285 7.65 13.59 3.14
C PHE A 285 7.22 12.12 3.28
N ALA A 286 7.73 11.24 2.41
CA ALA A 286 7.51 9.81 2.50
C ALA A 286 8.11 9.22 3.78
N ILE A 287 9.34 9.60 4.14
CA ILE A 287 10.02 9.13 5.35
C ILE A 287 9.28 9.59 6.62
N ARG A 288 8.87 10.85 6.70
CA ARG A 288 8.09 11.37 7.84
C ARG A 288 6.75 10.65 8.01
N SER A 289 6.14 10.24 6.90
CA SER A 289 4.78 9.65 6.90
C SER A 289 4.78 8.13 7.10
N ASN A 290 5.83 7.45 6.65
CA ASN A 290 5.90 5.98 6.58
C ASN A 290 7.10 5.37 7.31
N GLY A 291 8.07 6.18 7.73
CA GLY A 291 9.35 5.70 8.25
C GLY A 291 10.34 5.36 7.12
N LEU A 292 11.48 4.77 7.50
CA LEU A 292 12.45 4.25 6.54
C LEU A 292 11.84 3.04 5.81
N PRO A 293 12.13 2.85 4.50
CA PRO A 293 11.63 1.68 3.78
C PRO A 293 12.04 0.38 4.47
N ALA A 294 11.07 -0.48 4.80
CA ALA A 294 11.31 -1.69 5.59
C ALA A 294 12.45 -2.57 5.04
N TYR A 295 12.59 -2.62 3.72
CA TYR A 295 13.65 -3.39 3.05
C TYR A 295 15.07 -2.85 3.31
N TYR A 296 15.25 -1.53 3.41
CA TYR A 296 16.56 -0.88 3.59
C TYR A 296 16.80 -0.39 5.02
N ARG A 297 15.77 -0.36 5.87
CA ARG A 297 15.79 0.25 7.21
C ARG A 297 16.99 -0.18 8.05
N GLU A 298 17.17 -1.48 8.25
CA GLU A 298 18.26 -1.99 9.09
C GLU A 298 19.65 -1.70 8.51
N GLN A 299 19.78 -1.69 7.18
CA GLN A 299 21.05 -1.39 6.51
C GLN A 299 21.43 0.08 6.67
N VAL A 300 20.47 1.00 6.50
CA VAL A 300 20.67 2.44 6.74
C VAL A 300 21.09 2.68 8.19
N ILE A 301 20.38 2.08 9.16
CA ILE A 301 20.69 2.22 10.58
C ILE A 301 22.09 1.66 10.90
N ALA A 302 22.42 0.48 10.38
CA ALA A 302 23.74 -0.12 10.56
C ALA A 302 24.85 0.77 9.97
N ALA A 303 24.67 1.31 8.76
CA ALA A 303 25.62 2.21 8.12
C ALA A 303 25.83 3.51 8.94
N VAL A 304 24.76 4.10 9.47
CA VAL A 304 24.85 5.26 10.38
C VAL A 304 25.65 4.90 11.63
N ARG A 305 25.30 3.79 12.30
CA ARG A 305 25.99 3.35 13.52
C ARG A 305 27.48 3.09 13.27
N ASN A 306 27.81 2.43 12.18
CA ASN A 306 29.18 2.14 11.80
C ASN A 306 29.98 3.43 11.58
N ARG A 307 29.42 4.42 10.85
CA ARG A 307 30.09 5.73 10.69
C ARG A 307 30.22 6.47 12.02
N GLN A 308 29.23 6.40 12.90
CA GLN A 308 29.29 7.07 14.20
C GLN A 308 30.30 6.47 15.17
N ALA A 309 30.59 5.18 15.05
CA ALA A 309 31.53 4.49 15.93
C ALA A 309 32.98 4.97 15.72
N SER A 310 33.32 5.44 14.52
CA SER A 310 34.67 5.90 14.16
C SER A 310 34.87 7.41 14.33
N LEU A 311 33.87 8.17 14.78
CA LEU A 311 33.98 9.63 14.86
C LEU A 311 34.76 10.10 16.08
N GLY A 312 35.67 11.05 15.85
CA GLY A 312 36.36 11.77 16.91
C GLY A 312 35.56 12.95 17.49
N PRO A 313 36.07 13.58 18.56
CA PRO A 313 35.40 14.68 19.26
C PRO A 313 35.12 15.91 18.38
N HIS A 314 36.07 16.32 17.52
CA HIS A 314 35.90 17.49 16.64
C HIS A 314 34.88 17.20 15.54
N GLN A 315 34.88 15.99 14.97
CA GLN A 315 33.85 15.56 14.02
C GLN A 315 32.45 15.55 14.65
N LEU A 316 32.32 15.04 15.88
CA LEU A 316 31.07 15.08 16.64
C LEU A 316 30.61 16.52 16.91
N LEU A 317 31.53 17.43 17.22
CA LEU A 317 31.21 18.84 17.43
C LEU A 317 30.74 19.53 16.15
N LEU A 318 31.38 19.25 15.00
CA LEU A 318 30.92 19.76 13.71
C LEU A 318 29.54 19.22 13.33
N LEU A 319 29.28 17.94 13.59
CA LEU A 319 27.94 17.36 13.41
C LEU A 319 26.91 18.00 14.33
N ALA A 320 27.26 18.28 15.58
CA ALA A 320 26.41 19.02 16.50
C ALA A 320 26.12 20.44 15.97
N ALA A 321 27.14 21.16 15.50
CA ALA A 321 26.99 22.46 14.86
C ALA A 321 26.08 22.38 13.61
N LEU A 322 26.19 21.32 12.80
CA LEU A 322 25.30 21.12 11.66
C LEU A 322 23.84 20.96 12.09
N MET A 323 23.57 20.15 13.12
CA MET A 323 22.21 19.99 13.65
C MET A 323 21.68 21.27 14.28
N ARG A 324 22.55 22.06 14.92
CA ARG A 324 22.19 23.39 15.42
C ARG A 324 21.84 24.34 14.28
N HIS A 325 22.54 24.29 13.16
CA HIS A 325 22.18 25.02 11.95
C HIS A 325 20.82 24.56 11.39
N TYR A 326 20.58 23.24 11.36
CA TYR A 326 19.28 22.71 10.92
C TYR A 326 18.14 23.22 11.80
N GLN A 327 18.32 23.18 13.12
CA GLN A 327 17.34 23.69 14.07
C GLN A 327 17.06 25.20 13.89
N LEU A 328 18.12 26.01 13.75
CA LEU A 328 17.99 27.46 13.75
C LEU A 328 17.61 28.05 12.38
N ARG A 329 17.89 27.35 11.28
CA ARG A 329 17.78 27.89 9.92
C ARG A 329 16.97 27.02 8.98
N VAL A 330 17.29 25.74 8.83
CA VAL A 330 16.61 24.85 7.88
C VAL A 330 15.17 24.56 8.32
N TYR A 331 15.00 24.28 9.60
CA TYR A 331 13.74 23.99 10.25
C TYR A 331 13.41 25.08 11.28
N GLU A 332 13.70 26.34 10.94
CA GLU A 332 13.39 27.50 11.77
C GLU A 332 11.87 27.52 12.06
N PRO A 333 11.44 27.43 13.34
CA PRO A 333 10.02 27.37 13.68
C PRO A 333 9.29 28.60 13.20
N ARG A 334 8.13 28.39 12.56
CA ARG A 334 7.22 29.49 12.24
C ARG A 334 6.68 30.10 13.53
N LEU A 335 6.49 31.41 13.53
CA LEU A 335 5.80 32.10 14.62
C LEU A 335 4.28 31.98 14.41
N GLU A 336 3.59 31.41 15.39
CA GLU A 336 2.14 31.34 15.44
C GLU A 336 1.61 32.35 16.46
N THR A 337 0.58 33.09 16.06
CA THR A 337 -0.09 34.04 16.95
C THR A 337 -1.10 33.28 17.80
N ASP A 338 -0.96 33.37 19.12
CA ASP A 338 -1.91 32.79 20.07
C ASP A 338 -3.18 33.64 20.22
N GLU A 339 -4.13 33.17 21.04
CA GLU A 339 -5.40 33.84 21.32
C GLU A 339 -5.24 35.23 21.97
N THR A 340 -4.07 35.52 22.56
CA THR A 340 -3.75 36.81 23.18
C THR A 340 -3.07 37.78 22.23
N GLY A 341 -2.76 37.34 21.01
CA GLY A 341 -1.98 38.10 20.03
C GLY A 341 -0.47 37.96 20.19
N ALA A 342 0.02 37.15 21.13
CA ALA A 342 1.44 36.90 21.31
C ALA A 342 1.95 35.92 20.25
N GLN A 343 3.15 36.18 19.72
CA GLN A 343 3.80 35.31 18.75
C GLN A 343 4.68 34.30 19.47
N LEU A 344 4.34 33.02 19.34
CA LEU A 344 5.09 31.91 19.92
C LEU A 344 5.68 31.03 18.82
N PRO A 345 6.92 30.54 18.97
CA PRO A 345 7.49 29.59 18.03
C PRO A 345 6.75 28.25 18.09
N SER A 346 6.38 27.71 16.93
CA SER A 346 5.73 26.41 16.79
C SER A 346 6.73 25.37 16.24
N PRO A 347 7.48 24.67 17.10
CA PRO A 347 8.55 23.77 16.66
C PRO A 347 7.97 22.50 16.02
N SER A 348 8.41 22.22 14.79
CA SER A 348 8.06 21.01 14.06
C SER A 348 8.89 19.79 14.51
N LEU A 349 8.46 18.58 14.13
CA LEU A 349 9.22 17.34 14.38
C LEU A 349 10.70 17.47 13.93
N PRO A 350 11.01 17.92 12.70
CA PRO A 350 12.38 18.17 12.29
C PRO A 350 13.19 19.10 13.19
N ASN A 351 12.57 20.19 13.67
CA ASN A 351 13.22 21.11 14.57
C ASN A 351 13.60 20.43 15.90
N ILE A 352 12.65 19.69 16.48
CA ILE A 352 12.83 18.97 17.75
C ILE A 352 13.89 17.87 17.59
N THR A 353 13.85 17.10 16.50
CA THR A 353 14.85 16.06 16.20
C THR A 353 16.25 16.66 16.02
N ALA A 354 16.38 17.76 15.28
CA ALA A 354 17.66 18.46 15.11
C ALA A 354 18.20 18.94 16.47
N ARG A 355 17.35 19.51 17.34
CA ARG A 355 17.76 19.88 18.70
C ARG A 355 18.26 18.67 19.51
N ARG A 356 17.53 17.55 19.48
CA ARG A 356 17.89 16.32 20.20
C ARG A 356 19.24 15.77 19.75
N LEU A 357 19.48 15.73 18.43
CA LEU A 357 20.75 15.28 17.86
C LEU A 357 21.91 16.23 18.18
N TYR A 358 21.66 17.55 18.14
CA TYR A 358 22.63 18.55 18.59
C TYR A 358 23.08 18.28 20.03
N GLU A 359 22.14 18.14 20.97
CA GLU A 359 22.44 17.89 22.38
C GLU A 359 23.18 16.56 22.59
N ALA A 360 22.77 15.50 21.86
CA ALA A 360 23.37 14.19 21.97
C ALA A 360 24.83 14.15 21.47
N TRP A 361 25.08 14.72 20.28
CA TRP A 361 26.44 14.75 19.71
C TRP A 361 27.36 15.73 20.44
N LEU A 362 26.86 16.89 20.87
CA LEU A 362 27.64 17.81 21.69
C LEU A 362 28.06 17.16 23.01
N ARG A 363 27.13 16.49 23.71
CA ARG A 363 27.45 15.78 24.95
C ARG A 363 28.53 14.73 24.75
N ARG A 364 28.47 13.96 23.66
CA ARG A 364 29.49 12.96 23.31
C ARG A 364 30.84 13.61 22.98
N ALA A 365 30.85 14.71 22.24
CA ALA A 365 32.07 15.45 21.92
C ALA A 365 32.77 15.97 23.20
N LEU A 366 32.01 16.63 24.10
CA LEU A 366 32.53 17.17 25.36
C LEU A 366 33.02 16.08 26.31
N ALA A 367 32.38 14.90 26.30
CA ALA A 367 32.83 13.77 27.11
C ALA A 367 34.14 13.16 26.58
N ALA A 368 34.35 13.19 25.27
CA ALA A 368 35.58 12.70 24.63
C ALA A 368 36.73 13.72 24.70
N ASP A 369 36.42 15.02 24.60
CA ASP A 369 37.37 16.12 24.74
C ASP A 369 36.75 17.29 25.53
N PRO A 370 37.09 17.42 26.82
CA PRO A 370 36.58 18.50 27.69
C PRO A 370 37.09 19.91 27.34
N THR A 371 38.06 20.05 26.42
CA THR A 371 38.54 21.37 25.97
C THR A 371 37.56 22.04 25.01
N LEU A 372 36.68 21.25 24.39
CA LEU A 372 35.61 21.73 23.54
C LEU A 372 34.54 22.45 24.37
N SER A 373 33.79 23.35 23.74
CA SER A 373 32.77 24.15 24.42
C SER A 373 31.65 24.58 23.48
N ASN A 374 30.57 25.15 24.03
CA ASN A 374 29.52 25.78 23.23
C ASN A 374 30.06 26.91 22.33
N ALA A 375 31.10 27.63 22.75
CA ALA A 375 31.71 28.67 21.94
C ALA A 375 32.35 28.10 20.64
N ALA A 376 32.87 26.87 20.70
CA ALA A 376 33.37 26.18 19.51
C ALA A 376 32.23 25.82 18.54
N VAL A 377 31.02 25.51 19.05
CA VAL A 377 29.83 25.31 18.21
C VAL A 377 29.46 26.61 17.49
N ASP A 378 29.43 27.74 18.20
CA ASP A 378 29.10 29.04 17.60
C ASP A 378 30.14 29.45 16.54
N ALA A 379 31.42 29.20 16.79
CA ALA A 379 32.48 29.41 15.81
C ALA A 379 32.30 28.52 14.58
N ALA A 380 32.00 27.23 14.78
CA ALA A 380 31.73 26.27 13.70
C ALA A 380 30.52 26.69 12.84
N LEU A 381 29.44 27.16 13.48
CA LEU A 381 28.25 27.67 12.81
C LEU A 381 28.57 28.89 11.95
N ALA A 382 29.37 29.82 12.46
CA ALA A 382 29.75 31.00 11.72
C ALA A 382 30.65 30.67 10.50
N ALA A 383 31.43 29.59 10.59
CA ALA A 383 32.28 29.08 9.52
C ALA A 383 31.62 27.93 8.71
N ILE A 384 30.30 27.73 8.81
CA ILE A 384 29.63 26.53 8.29
C ILE A 384 29.93 26.24 6.81
N ALA A 385 30.01 27.27 5.98
CA ALA A 385 30.29 27.13 4.55
C ALA A 385 31.69 26.55 4.25
N ALA A 386 32.66 26.70 5.16
CA ALA A 386 34.02 26.21 4.95
C ALA A 386 34.10 24.67 5.01
N TRP A 387 33.31 24.03 5.87
CA TRP A 387 33.39 22.60 6.17
C TRP A 387 32.15 21.78 5.76
N THR A 388 31.14 22.45 5.18
CA THR A 388 29.94 21.80 4.63
C THR A 388 29.71 22.19 3.17
N GLU A 389 28.96 21.35 2.46
CA GLU A 389 28.41 21.64 1.14
C GLU A 389 26.88 21.79 1.21
N ALA A 390 26.31 22.63 0.35
CA ALA A 390 24.86 22.76 0.26
C ALA A 390 24.27 21.53 -0.42
N VAL A 391 23.06 21.14 -0.03
CA VAL A 391 22.28 20.09 -0.67
C VAL A 391 21.22 20.78 -1.54
N PRO A 392 21.41 20.88 -2.87
CA PRO A 392 20.52 21.66 -3.72
C PRO A 392 19.07 21.19 -3.62
N ASP A 393 18.14 22.15 -3.68
CA ASP A 393 16.69 21.97 -3.65
C ASP A 393 16.10 21.39 -2.35
N SER A 394 16.92 21.15 -1.33
CA SER A 394 16.48 20.59 -0.05
C SER A 394 15.65 21.53 0.81
N ALA A 395 15.59 22.81 0.45
CA ALA A 395 14.60 23.76 0.94
C ALA A 395 13.16 23.26 0.70
N MET A 396 12.94 22.39 -0.32
CA MET A 396 11.64 21.82 -0.64
C MET A 396 11.23 20.62 0.22
N ASP A 397 12.11 20.14 1.10
CA ASP A 397 11.80 19.02 1.99
C ASP A 397 10.98 19.44 3.22
N ALA A 398 10.95 20.74 3.50
CA ALA A 398 10.15 21.32 4.56
C ALA A 398 8.78 21.77 4.03
N TYR A 399 7.75 21.61 4.86
CA TYR A 399 6.44 22.17 4.55
C TYR A 399 6.44 23.69 4.68
N SER A 400 5.85 24.41 3.72
CA SER A 400 5.79 25.88 3.74
C SER A 400 5.05 26.49 4.95
N TRP A 401 4.23 25.70 5.65
CA TRP A 401 3.51 26.11 6.85
C TRP A 401 4.24 25.71 8.15
N GLU A 402 5.29 24.88 8.09
CA GLU A 402 6.03 24.42 9.29
C GLU A 402 7.31 25.23 9.58
N VAL A 403 7.87 25.87 8.55
CA VAL A 403 9.09 26.68 8.66
C VAL A 403 8.82 28.14 8.33
N GLU A 404 9.57 29.03 8.97
CA GLU A 404 9.52 30.47 8.70
C GLU A 404 10.04 30.79 7.30
N ARG A 405 11.17 30.17 6.90
CA ARG A 405 11.80 30.37 5.58
C ARG A 405 12.34 29.06 5.03
N PRO A 406 12.13 28.78 3.74
CA PRO A 406 12.73 27.62 3.09
C PRO A 406 14.23 27.88 2.84
N ILE A 407 15.10 27.04 3.40
CA ILE A 407 16.56 27.12 3.25
C ILE A 407 17.10 25.73 2.95
N ASP A 408 18.04 25.64 2.01
CA ASP A 408 18.71 24.37 1.71
C ASP A 408 19.52 23.86 2.90
N LYS A 409 19.41 22.56 3.14
CA LYS A 409 20.27 21.79 4.01
C LYS A 409 21.72 21.87 3.55
N ARG A 410 22.59 21.47 4.47
CA ARG A 410 24.02 21.31 4.22
C ARG A 410 24.48 19.97 4.77
N VAL A 411 25.47 19.35 4.15
CA VAL A 411 26.08 18.10 4.65
C VAL A 411 27.55 18.33 4.91
N VAL A 412 28.11 17.58 5.85
CA VAL A 412 29.54 17.68 6.16
C VAL A 412 30.34 17.13 4.98
N LYS A 413 31.37 17.85 4.56
CA LYS A 413 32.21 17.40 3.45
C LYS A 413 32.87 16.04 3.77
N PRO A 414 32.96 15.09 2.82
CA PRO A 414 33.49 13.76 3.08
C PRO A 414 34.90 13.76 3.70
N GLU A 415 35.78 14.66 3.28
CA GLU A 415 37.15 14.78 3.78
C GLU A 415 37.23 15.24 5.25
N ILE A 416 36.20 15.93 5.75
CA ILE A 416 36.08 16.34 7.15
C ILE A 416 35.58 15.17 7.99
N LEU A 417 34.58 14.43 7.51
CA LEU A 417 34.07 13.23 8.18
C LEU A 417 35.07 12.07 8.19
N ALA A 418 35.99 12.01 7.23
CA ALA A 418 36.99 10.94 7.16
C ALA A 418 38.22 11.17 8.05
N ASN A 419 38.47 12.41 8.52
CA ASN A 419 39.71 12.74 9.21
C ASN A 419 39.51 13.73 10.37
N GLU A 420 39.79 13.27 11.59
CA GLU A 420 39.65 14.06 12.82
C GLU A 420 40.57 15.29 12.85
N ALA A 421 41.80 15.21 12.34
CA ALA A 421 42.70 16.36 12.29
C ALA A 421 42.21 17.43 11.31
N ARG A 422 41.54 17.02 10.21
CA ARG A 422 40.88 17.96 9.29
C ARG A 422 39.65 18.61 9.94
N ALA A 423 38.89 17.85 10.74
CA ALA A 423 37.78 18.38 11.52
C ALA A 423 38.24 19.39 12.58
N ALA A 424 39.33 19.11 13.29
CA ALA A 424 39.94 20.03 14.24
C ALA A 424 40.39 21.33 13.54
N ALA A 425 41.12 21.22 12.42
CA ALA A 425 41.53 22.38 11.64
C ALA A 425 40.33 23.24 11.16
N ALA A 426 39.21 22.61 10.78
CA ALA A 426 38.01 23.33 10.36
C ALA A 426 37.39 24.20 11.48
N LEU A 427 37.61 23.84 12.75
CA LEU A 427 37.20 24.63 13.91
C LEU A 427 38.15 25.80 14.19
N GLU A 428 39.43 25.67 13.79
CA GLU A 428 40.47 26.69 13.98
C GLU A 428 40.50 27.78 12.91
N VAL A 429 39.90 27.55 11.72
CA VAL A 429 39.92 28.46 10.55
C VAL A 429 39.41 29.88 10.85
N ARG A 430 38.82 30.13 12.03
CA ARG A 430 38.45 31.48 12.49
C ARG A 430 39.19 32.03 13.72
N ALA A 431 40.10 31.28 14.35
CA ALA A 431 40.97 31.84 15.39
C ALA A 431 41.98 32.86 14.83
N LEU A 432 42.24 32.84 13.51
CA LEU A 432 43.24 33.66 12.82
C LEU A 432 42.65 34.64 11.79
N GLY A 433 41.33 34.86 11.79
CA GLY A 433 40.67 35.68 10.77
C GLY A 433 39.60 36.62 11.30
N THR A 434 39.99 37.87 11.56
CA THR A 434 39.13 39.07 11.54
C THR A 434 40.00 40.30 11.26
N PRO A 435 39.48 41.38 10.63
CA PRO A 435 38.07 41.71 10.42
C PRO A 435 37.46 41.18 9.13
#